data_AF-A0A0F9GRR9-F1
#
_entry.id   AF-A0A0F9GRR9-F1
#
_cell.length_a   1.000
_cell.length_b   1.000
_cell.length_c   1.000
_cell.angle_alpha   90.00
_cell.angle_beta   90.00
_cell.angle_gamma   90.00
#
_symmetry.space_group_name_H-M   'P 1'
#
loop_
_entity.id
_entity.type
_entity.pdbx_description
1 polymer ?
#
loop_
_entity_poly.entity_id
_entity_poly.type
_entity_poly.pdbx_seq_one_letter_code
_entity_poly.pdbx_strand_id
1 'polypeptide(L)'
;MKRLITITVILFTISVPVMVWAAASKEGASSSARGKYLAGQGIIVPPQEVYIDSYIAHINYHYPRLENEVGITLYSGHRQVSSGGQEEIIQIGIQGRELGFEELPPMNLAFVIDRSGSMSGWKMEWVKESFYIFIERMREQDFVALVVFDDSAQVVLPST
;
A
#
# COMPACT_ATOMS: atom_id res chain seq x y z
N MET A 1 37.88 29.42 -10.43
CA MET A 1 38.16 27.97 -10.29
C MET A 1 36.92 27.30 -9.73
N LYS A 2 36.12 26.61 -10.58
CA LYS A 2 34.91 25.88 -10.13
C LYS A 2 35.36 24.52 -9.59
N ARG A 3 35.25 24.29 -8.28
CA ARG A 3 35.49 22.97 -7.69
C ARG A 3 34.30 22.08 -8.02
N LEU A 4 34.51 21.05 -8.85
CA LEU A 4 33.54 19.96 -9.01
C LEU A 4 33.50 19.18 -7.69
N ILE A 5 32.32 19.12 -7.07
CA ILE A 5 32.05 18.19 -5.98
C ILE A 5 31.59 16.89 -6.64
N THR A 6 32.49 15.91 -6.73
CA THR A 6 32.16 14.56 -7.19
C THR A 6 31.42 13.85 -6.05
N ILE A 7 30.11 13.70 -6.18
CA ILE A 7 29.31 12.88 -5.25
C ILE A 7 29.42 11.42 -5.73
N THR A 8 30.29 10.65 -5.08
CA THR A 8 30.37 9.20 -5.28
C THR A 8 29.27 8.54 -4.45
N VAL A 9 28.19 8.10 -5.10
CA VAL A 9 27.17 7.27 -4.46
C VAL A 9 27.71 5.84 -4.38
N ILE A 10 28.24 5.46 -3.22
CA ILE A 10 28.60 4.08 -2.93
C ILE A 10 27.30 3.35 -2.56
N LEU A 11 26.78 2.55 -3.48
CA LEU A 11 25.64 1.68 -3.23
C LEU A 11 26.11 0.55 -2.31
N PHE A 12 26.04 0.77 -1.00
CA PHE A 12 26.18 -0.32 -0.05
C PHE A 12 24.99 -1.26 -0.26
N THR A 13 25.23 -2.45 -0.79
CA THR A 13 24.30 -3.57 -0.68
C THR A 13 24.28 -3.99 0.79
N ILE A 14 23.63 -3.20 1.62
CA ILE A 14 23.19 -3.68 2.92
C ILE A 14 22.11 -4.69 2.57
N SER A 15 22.41 -5.97 2.76
CA SER A 15 21.39 -7.00 2.90
C SER A 15 20.62 -6.69 4.18
N VAL A 16 19.87 -5.59 4.18
CA VAL A 16 18.83 -5.34 5.18
C VAL A 16 17.86 -6.49 4.91
N PRO A 17 17.60 -7.39 5.86
CA PRO A 17 16.45 -8.27 5.70
C PRO A 17 15.29 -7.33 5.39
N VAL A 18 14.61 -7.56 4.27
CA VAL A 18 13.45 -6.77 3.81
C VAL A 18 12.32 -6.98 4.82
N MET A 19 12.50 -6.35 5.97
CA MET A 19 11.54 -6.10 7.02
C MET A 19 11.32 -4.58 7.05
N VAL A 20 11.38 -3.97 5.86
CA VAL A 20 11.05 -2.57 5.62
C VAL A 20 9.54 -2.53 5.48
N TRP A 21 8.84 -2.26 6.60
CA TRP A 21 7.58 -1.51 6.66
C TRP A 21 6.40 -1.92 5.76
N ALA A 22 6.43 -3.09 5.10
CA ALA A 22 5.29 -3.63 4.36
C ALA A 22 4.27 -4.33 5.28
N ALA A 23 4.62 -4.52 6.56
CA ALA A 23 3.64 -4.76 7.58
C ALA A 23 3.01 -3.40 7.94
N ALA A 24 2.00 -2.98 7.17
CA ALA A 24 0.87 -2.35 7.82
C ALA A 24 0.53 -3.27 9.00
N SER A 25 0.65 -2.76 10.23
CA SER A 25 0.20 -3.50 11.41
C SER A 25 -1.16 -4.10 11.06
N LYS A 26 -1.32 -5.42 11.27
CA LYS A 26 -2.55 -6.16 10.88
C LYS A 26 -3.84 -5.46 11.32
N GLU A 27 -3.76 -4.59 12.33
CA GLU A 27 -4.84 -3.83 12.93
C GLU A 27 -5.08 -2.44 12.29
N GLY A 28 -4.08 -1.86 11.60
CA GLY A 28 -4.12 -0.47 11.12
C GLY A 28 -4.44 -0.28 9.64
N ALA A 29 -4.31 -1.32 8.80
CA ALA A 29 -4.38 -1.18 7.33
C ALA A 29 -5.70 -0.59 6.79
N SER A 30 -6.78 -0.61 7.58
CA SER A 30 -8.10 -0.08 7.18
C SER A 30 -8.50 1.20 7.90
N SER A 31 -7.71 1.72 8.84
CA SER A 31 -8.11 2.88 9.66
C SER A 31 -8.31 4.14 8.83
N SER A 32 -7.38 4.45 7.92
CA SER A 32 -7.51 5.58 7.00
C SER A 32 -8.73 5.45 6.07
N ALA A 33 -8.97 4.27 5.51
CA ALA A 33 -10.11 4.00 4.63
C ALA A 33 -11.45 4.13 5.37
N ARG A 34 -11.56 3.50 6.54
CA ARG A 34 -12.74 3.61 7.42
C ARG A 34 -12.96 5.05 7.87
N GLY A 35 -11.90 5.74 8.26
CA GLY A 35 -11.98 7.12 8.70
C GLY A 35 -12.46 8.05 7.60
N LYS A 36 -12.00 7.86 6.36
CA LYS A 36 -12.49 8.60 5.19
C LYS A 36 -13.99 8.34 4.95
N TYR A 37 -14.42 7.08 5.06
CA TYR A 37 -15.84 6.71 4.92
C TYR A 37 -16.72 7.39 5.98
N LEU A 38 -16.35 7.27 7.26
CA LEU A 38 -17.10 7.87 8.38
C LEU A 38 -17.11 9.41 8.31
N ALA A 39 -15.98 10.03 7.96
CA ALA A 39 -15.90 11.47 7.76
C ALA A 39 -16.82 11.95 6.63
N GLY A 40 -16.96 11.16 5.55
CA GLY A 40 -17.93 11.43 4.48
C GLY A 40 -19.39 11.40 4.94
N GLN A 41 -19.67 10.74 6.07
CA GLN A 41 -20.98 10.71 6.72
C GLN A 41 -21.12 11.76 7.84
N GLY A 42 -20.10 12.61 8.03
CA GLY A 42 -20.06 13.59 9.12
C GLY A 42 -19.79 12.99 10.50
N ILE A 43 -19.32 11.74 10.56
CA ILE A 43 -19.02 11.03 11.81
C ILE A 43 -17.55 11.22 12.16
N ILE A 44 -17.28 11.63 13.41
CA ILE A 44 -15.93 11.74 13.95
C ILE A 44 -15.46 10.34 14.38
N VAL A 45 -14.32 9.90 13.87
CA VAL A 45 -13.70 8.61 14.21
C VAL A 45 -13.24 8.63 15.68
N PRO A 46 -13.58 7.62 16.49
CA PRO A 46 -13.08 7.52 17.86
C PRO A 46 -11.53 7.49 17.88
N PRO A 47 -10.86 8.17 18.83
CA PRO A 47 -9.40 8.22 18.88
C PRO A 47 -8.71 6.85 18.91
N GLN A 48 -9.36 5.84 19.49
CA GLN A 48 -8.86 4.47 19.59
C GLN A 48 -8.85 3.73 18.24
N GLU A 49 -9.62 4.21 17.26
CA GLU A 49 -9.67 3.66 15.90
C GLU A 49 -8.72 4.38 14.93
N VAL A 50 -8.00 5.42 15.39
CA VAL A 50 -7.08 6.21 14.57
C VAL A 50 -5.67 5.63 14.67
N TYR A 51 -5.24 4.93 13.62
CA TYR A 51 -3.89 4.40 13.49
C TYR A 51 -3.08 5.32 12.58
N ILE A 52 -2.21 6.15 13.15
CA ILE A 52 -1.44 7.19 12.45
C ILE A 52 -0.67 6.62 11.25
N ASP A 53 -0.05 5.46 11.42
CA ASP A 53 0.73 4.80 10.36
C ASP A 53 -0.09 4.56 9.09
N SER A 54 -1.39 4.25 9.24
CA SER A 54 -2.29 4.05 8.11
C SER A 54 -2.52 5.31 7.29
N TYR A 55 -2.53 6.48 7.95
CA TYR A 55 -2.70 7.78 7.29
C TYR A 55 -1.40 8.23 6.64
N ILE A 56 -0.25 8.01 7.30
CA ILE A 56 1.07 8.28 6.71
C ILE A 56 1.28 7.43 5.45
N ALA A 57 0.90 6.15 5.48
CA ALA A 57 0.99 5.26 4.31
C ALA A 57 0.14 5.70 3.12
N HIS A 58 -0.87 6.55 3.33
CA HIS A 58 -1.74 7.08 2.27
C HIS A 58 -1.31 8.47 1.76
N ILE A 59 -0.16 8.99 2.21
CA ILE A 59 0.37 10.25 1.69
C ILE A 59 0.86 10.03 0.25
N ASN A 60 0.28 10.78 -0.68
CA ASN A 60 0.79 10.83 -2.05
C ASN A 60 1.94 11.85 -2.12
N TYR A 61 3.16 11.36 -2.38
CA TYR A 61 4.36 12.18 -2.47
C TYR A 61 4.50 12.93 -3.80
N HIS A 62 3.56 12.77 -4.75
CA HIS A 62 3.53 13.45 -6.05
C HIS A 62 4.87 13.37 -6.80
N TYR A 63 5.47 12.17 -6.80
CA TYR A 63 6.67 11.90 -7.57
C TYR A 63 6.41 12.13 -9.07
N PRO A 64 7.42 12.58 -9.83
CA PRO A 64 7.26 12.83 -11.25
C PRO A 64 6.92 11.55 -12.01
N ARG A 65 6.08 11.66 -13.04
CA ARG A 65 5.74 10.52 -13.89
C ARG A 65 7.01 10.01 -14.59
N LEU A 66 7.15 8.70 -14.63
CA LEU A 66 8.34 8.03 -15.17
C LEU A 66 8.18 7.73 -16.66
N GLU A 67 9.25 7.94 -17.42
CA GLU A 67 9.38 7.43 -18.79
C GLU A 67 9.87 5.96 -18.81
N ASN A 68 10.65 5.57 -17.79
CA ASN A 68 11.26 4.24 -17.64
C ASN A 68 10.55 3.41 -16.56
N GLU A 69 10.94 2.13 -16.40
CA GLU A 69 10.33 1.20 -15.44
C GLU A 69 10.49 1.60 -13.97
N VAL A 70 11.62 2.21 -13.60
CA VAL A 70 11.90 2.65 -12.23
C VAL A 70 12.53 4.03 -12.27
N GLY A 71 12.09 4.90 -11.36
CA GLY A 71 12.66 6.21 -11.15
C GLY A 71 13.14 6.41 -9.72
N ILE A 72 14.25 7.12 -9.58
CA ILE A 72 14.80 7.55 -8.30
C ILE A 72 14.75 9.07 -8.28
N THR A 73 14.08 9.64 -7.28
CA THR A 73 14.00 11.09 -7.07
C THR A 73 14.67 11.46 -5.76
N LEU A 74 15.44 12.55 -5.76
CA LEU A 74 16.13 13.07 -4.59
C LEU A 74 15.54 14.43 -4.22
N TYR A 75 15.04 14.55 -2.99
CA TYR A 75 14.63 15.82 -2.41
C TYR A 75 15.56 16.15 -1.25
N SER A 76 16.14 17.35 -1.26
CA SER A 76 16.80 17.93 -0.09
C SER A 76 16.05 19.20 0.29
N GLY A 77 15.84 19.40 1.60
CA GLY A 77 15.30 20.64 2.14
C GLY A 77 16.26 21.83 1.98
N HIS A 78 17.51 21.57 1.61
CA HIS A 78 18.54 22.59 1.43
C HIS A 78 18.96 22.69 -0.04
N ARG A 79 19.11 23.93 -0.53
CA ARG A 79 19.60 24.19 -1.89
C ARG A 79 21.09 23.81 -2.06
N GLN A 80 21.82 23.70 -0.95
CA GLN A 80 23.25 23.37 -0.93
C GLN A 80 23.54 22.43 0.24
N VAL A 81 24.26 21.35 -0.06
CA VAL A 81 24.81 20.43 0.94
C VAL A 81 25.98 21.13 1.64
N SER A 82 25.86 21.36 2.95
CA SER A 82 26.90 22.06 3.71
C SER A 82 28.09 21.13 3.98
N SER A 83 29.30 21.52 3.57
CA SER A 83 30.53 20.80 3.90
C SER A 83 30.99 21.02 5.35
N GLY A 84 30.25 21.81 6.14
CA GLY A 84 30.63 22.27 7.48
C GLY A 84 30.07 21.45 8.64
N GLY A 85 29.48 20.28 8.40
CA GLY A 85 28.98 19.40 9.44
C GLY A 85 27.56 19.71 9.94
N GLN A 86 26.68 20.21 9.06
CA GLN A 86 25.26 20.31 9.36
C GLN A 86 24.57 18.97 9.07
N GLU A 87 23.64 18.57 9.93
CA GLU A 87 22.74 17.45 9.65
C GLU A 87 21.84 17.84 8.47
N GLU A 88 21.78 16.96 7.46
CA GLU A 88 20.96 17.18 6.27
C GLU A 88 19.99 16.01 6.10
N ILE A 89 18.73 16.35 5.84
CA ILE A 89 17.70 15.36 5.53
C ILE A 89 17.61 15.26 4.01
N ILE A 90 17.93 14.07 3.49
CA ILE A 90 17.76 13.71 2.10
C ILE A 90 16.62 12.70 2.05
N GLN A 91 15.57 13.02 1.30
CA GLN A 91 14.52 12.07 0.96
C GLN A 91 14.83 11.44 -0.40
N ILE A 92 14.93 10.11 -0.41
CA ILE A 92 15.11 9.31 -1.61
C ILE A 92 13.77 8.66 -1.93
N GLY A 93 13.11 9.13 -2.99
CA GLY A 93 11.91 8.53 -3.54
C GLY A 93 12.27 7.47 -4.56
N ILE A 94 11.70 6.28 -4.44
CA ILE A 94 11.78 5.22 -5.46
C ILE A 94 10.36 4.93 -5.92
N GLN A 95 10.13 5.01 -7.22
CA GLN A 95 8.82 4.74 -7.80
C GLN A 95 8.98 3.80 -9.00
N GLY A 96 8.07 2.83 -9.12
CA GLY A 96 7.91 2.04 -10.34
C GLY A 96 6.97 2.72 -11.32
N ARG A 97 7.06 2.36 -12.60
CA ARG A 97 6.14 2.87 -13.63
C ARG A 97 4.70 2.55 -13.24
N GLU A 98 3.86 3.58 -13.28
CA GLU A 98 2.43 3.41 -13.09
C GLU A 98 1.84 2.73 -14.33
N LEU A 99 1.31 1.53 -14.14
CA LEU A 99 0.64 0.75 -15.17
C LEU A 99 -0.87 0.96 -15.07
N GLY A 100 -1.53 1.08 -16.21
CA GLY A 100 -2.99 1.00 -16.26
C GLY A 100 -3.46 -0.39 -15.82
N PHE A 101 -4.70 -0.50 -15.33
CA PHE A 101 -5.26 -1.76 -14.87
C PHE A 101 -5.20 -2.87 -15.93
N GLU A 102 -5.40 -2.53 -17.21
CA GLU A 102 -5.31 -3.48 -18.33
C GLU A 102 -3.88 -3.96 -18.63
N GLU A 103 -2.87 -3.19 -18.23
CA GLU A 103 -1.45 -3.51 -18.46
C GLU A 103 -0.84 -4.34 -17.32
N LEU A 104 -1.58 -4.53 -16.22
CA LEU A 104 -1.10 -5.35 -15.11
C LEU A 104 -0.95 -6.81 -15.56
N PRO A 105 0.05 -7.54 -15.05
CA PRO A 105 0.12 -8.99 -15.27
C PRO A 105 -1.13 -9.68 -14.71
N PRO A 106 -1.46 -10.90 -15.19
CA PRO A 106 -2.50 -11.74 -14.60
C PRO A 106 -2.35 -11.84 -13.08
N MET A 107 -3.40 -11.49 -12.36
CA MET A 107 -3.41 -11.59 -10.90
C MET A 107 -3.92 -12.97 -10.47
N ASN A 108 -3.40 -13.48 -9.35
CA ASN A 108 -3.97 -14.65 -8.69
C ASN A 108 -4.32 -14.28 -7.26
N LEU A 109 -5.61 -14.10 -6.99
CA LEU A 109 -6.12 -13.49 -5.78
C LEU A 109 -6.88 -14.52 -4.94
N ALA A 110 -6.43 -14.72 -3.70
CA ALA A 110 -7.11 -15.59 -2.74
C ALA A 110 -7.83 -14.74 -1.69
N PHE A 111 -9.16 -14.83 -1.65
CA PHE A 111 -9.99 -14.16 -0.66
C PHE A 111 -10.23 -15.10 0.51
N VAL A 112 -9.85 -14.65 1.71
CA VAL A 112 -10.11 -15.38 2.95
C VAL A 112 -11.20 -14.63 3.72
N ILE A 113 -12.40 -15.22 3.77
CA ILE A 113 -13.59 -14.60 4.38
C ILE A 113 -13.90 -15.28 5.71
N ASP A 114 -13.95 -14.48 6.79
CA ASP A 114 -14.41 -14.93 8.09
C ASP A 114 -15.92 -15.24 8.04
N ARG A 115 -16.32 -16.44 8.47
CA ARG A 115 -17.71 -16.89 8.61
C ARG A 115 -18.14 -17.06 10.07
N SER A 116 -17.39 -16.50 11.03
CA SER A 116 -17.72 -16.50 12.45
C SER A 116 -19.08 -15.88 12.74
N GLY A 117 -19.68 -16.23 13.88
CA GLY A 117 -20.99 -15.66 14.28
C GLY A 117 -21.00 -14.13 14.34
N SER A 118 -19.84 -13.48 14.54
CA SER A 118 -19.69 -12.03 14.56
C SER A 118 -19.92 -11.35 13.20
N MET A 119 -19.84 -12.14 12.12
CA MET A 119 -20.07 -11.71 10.73
C MET A 119 -21.54 -11.83 10.30
N SER A 120 -22.41 -12.37 11.16
CA SER A 120 -23.84 -12.53 10.86
C SER A 120 -24.55 -11.20 10.56
N GLY A 121 -25.67 -11.29 9.83
CA GLY A 121 -26.48 -10.15 9.42
C GLY A 121 -25.82 -9.33 8.31
N TRP A 122 -25.91 -8.00 8.42
CA TRP A 122 -25.53 -7.06 7.37
C TRP A 122 -24.05 -7.11 6.97
N LYS A 123 -23.15 -7.51 7.87
CA LYS A 123 -21.71 -7.57 7.57
C LYS A 123 -21.41 -8.58 6.46
N MET A 124 -21.96 -9.79 6.57
CA MET A 124 -21.80 -10.81 5.54
C MET A 124 -22.48 -10.40 4.23
N GLU A 125 -23.61 -9.69 4.30
CA GLU A 125 -24.27 -9.21 3.09
C GLU A 125 -23.43 -8.16 2.37
N TRP A 126 -22.85 -7.19 3.08
CA TRP A 126 -21.92 -6.22 2.49
C TRP A 126 -20.66 -6.88 1.90
N VAL A 127 -20.16 -7.94 2.53
CA VAL A 127 -19.04 -8.70 1.97
C VAL A 127 -19.44 -9.31 0.63
N LYS A 128 -20.61 -9.96 0.54
CA LYS A 128 -21.11 -10.53 -0.72
C LYS A 128 -21.31 -9.46 -1.79
N GLU A 129 -21.97 -8.36 -1.46
CA GLU A 129 -22.19 -7.24 -2.39
C GLU A 129 -20.88 -6.66 -2.91
N SER A 130 -19.90 -6.43 -2.02
CA SER A 130 -18.57 -5.95 -2.39
C SER A 130 -17.84 -6.96 -3.28
N PHE A 131 -18.02 -8.25 -3.01
CA PHE A 131 -17.41 -9.32 -3.78
C PHE A 131 -18.02 -9.44 -5.19
N TYR A 132 -19.33 -9.23 -5.34
CA TYR A 132 -19.96 -9.14 -6.67
C TYR A 132 -19.37 -7.99 -7.49
N ILE A 133 -19.27 -6.80 -6.91
CA ILE A 133 -18.67 -5.63 -7.59
C ILE A 133 -17.21 -5.91 -7.96
N PHE A 134 -16.48 -6.62 -7.10
CA PHE A 134 -15.10 -7.01 -7.35
C PHE A 134 -14.99 -7.95 -8.56
N ILE A 135 -15.77 -9.04 -8.58
CA ILE A 135 -15.77 -10.02 -9.67
C ILE A 135 -16.18 -9.36 -11.00
N GLU A 136 -17.17 -8.46 -10.99
CA GLU A 136 -17.59 -7.72 -12.19
C GLU A 136 -16.48 -6.85 -12.80
N ARG A 137 -15.47 -6.49 -12.00
CA ARG A 137 -14.32 -5.68 -12.43
C ARG A 137 -13.07 -6.50 -12.71
N MET A 138 -13.11 -7.81 -12.51
CA MET A 138 -11.98 -8.67 -12.84
C MET A 138 -11.81 -8.79 -14.35
N ARG A 139 -10.56 -8.94 -14.79
CA ARG A 139 -10.25 -9.26 -16.18
C ARG A 139 -10.33 -10.77 -16.37
N GLU A 140 -10.65 -11.20 -17.58
CA GLU A 140 -10.77 -12.63 -17.91
C GLU A 140 -9.47 -13.44 -17.68
N GLN A 141 -8.32 -12.77 -17.62
CA GLN A 141 -7.01 -13.36 -17.36
C GLN A 141 -6.68 -13.48 -15.86
N ASP A 142 -7.47 -12.87 -14.98
CA ASP A 142 -7.23 -12.89 -13.53
C ASP A 142 -7.87 -14.13 -12.90
N PHE A 143 -7.19 -14.72 -11.92
CA PHE A 143 -7.63 -15.91 -11.20
C PHE A 143 -8.12 -15.55 -9.80
N VAL A 144 -9.19 -16.21 -9.34
CA VAL A 144 -9.71 -16.04 -7.98
C VAL A 144 -9.94 -17.35 -7.26
N ALA A 145 -9.51 -17.38 -6.00
CA ALA A 145 -9.84 -18.42 -5.03
C ALA A 145 -10.64 -17.84 -3.88
N LEU A 146 -11.58 -18.61 -3.35
CA LEU A 146 -12.35 -18.27 -2.16
C LEU A 146 -12.13 -19.29 -1.06
N VAL A 147 -11.67 -18.81 0.08
CA VAL A 147 -11.45 -19.57 1.31
C VAL A 147 -12.36 -18.99 2.38
N VAL A 148 -13.15 -19.83 3.04
CA VAL A 148 -13.90 -19.44 4.24
C VAL A 148 -13.17 -19.94 5.47
N PHE A 149 -13.19 -19.11 6.52
CA PHE A 149 -12.47 -19.37 7.76
C PHE A 149 -13.38 -19.16 8.98
N ASP A 150 -13.32 -20.10 9.91
CA ASP A 150 -13.82 -19.97 11.29
C ASP A 150 -12.87 -20.73 12.24
N ASP A 151 -13.33 -21.79 12.92
CA ASP A 151 -12.50 -22.80 13.58
C ASP A 151 -11.60 -23.58 12.60
N SER A 152 -11.97 -23.63 11.32
CA SER A 152 -11.19 -24.29 10.26
C SER A 152 -11.18 -23.49 8.96
N ALA A 153 -10.13 -23.68 8.15
CA ALA A 153 -10.05 -23.09 6.81
C ALA A 153 -10.57 -24.08 5.76
N GLN A 154 -11.49 -23.63 4.92
CA GLN A 154 -12.03 -24.43 3.83
C GLN A 154 -11.99 -23.64 2.52
N VAL A 155 -11.42 -24.25 1.48
CA VAL A 155 -11.49 -23.72 0.12
C VAL A 155 -12.89 -24.01 -0.43
N VAL A 156 -13.65 -22.97 -0.74
CA VAL A 156 -15.01 -23.05 -1.31
C VAL A 156 -14.96 -22.94 -2.83
N LEU A 157 -14.06 -22.12 -3.35
CA LEU A 157 -13.76 -22.00 -4.76
C LEU A 157 -12.24 -22.14 -4.95
N PRO A 158 -11.75 -23.19 -5.62
CA PRO A 158 -10.34 -23.27 -6.00
C PRO A 158 -10.01 -22.14 -6.99
N SER A 159 -8.72 -21.78 -7.07
CA SER A 159 -8.23 -20.78 -8.04
C SER A 159 -8.66 -21.19 -9.45
N THR A 160 -9.52 -20.36 -10.04
CA THR A 160 -10.09 -20.54 -11.39
C THR A 160 -10.05 -19.25 -12.16
#